data_AF-A0A951R659-F1
#
_entry.id   AF-A0A951R659-F1
#
_cell.length_a   1.000
_cell.length_b   1.000
_cell.length_c   1.000
_cell.angle_alpha   90.00
_cell.angle_beta   90.00
_cell.angle_gamma   90.00
#
_symmetry.space_group_name_H-M   'P 1'
#
loop_
_entity.id
_entity.type
_entity.pdbx_description
1 polymer ?
#
loop_
_entity_poly.entity_id
_entity_poly.type
_entity_poly.pdbx_seq_one_letter_code
_entity_poly.pdbx_strand_id
1 'polypeptide(L)'
;LKIKGEAEANQYLEQHIANLNFRRKAIQQAINQKDYEKANKLAHDGVEHDMKDKPGLAKEWYDWLLKIAQEQGNIEKIIEYARYLLLNNFRNEQDYYRILKACVEPENWKGFIEKVIEDILTGKRWPDIYLLSQIYIKEQWWDRLMEMVKKDPALRTIENYEKYLSKDYGKEIIDMYAAEIMKYMEKSVGRKHYQSACRYLRRMIKMGGRDKANSTIAILREKYPQRRALMEELDNV
;
A
#
# COMPACT_ATOMS: atom_id res chain seq x y z
N LEU A 1 -31.50 3.89 39.77
CA LEU A 1 -30.48 4.96 39.85
C LEU A 1 -29.51 4.93 38.67
N LYS A 2 -28.90 3.79 38.32
CA LYS A 2 -28.00 3.66 37.14
C LYS A 2 -28.63 4.09 35.80
N ILE A 3 -29.89 3.72 35.58
CA ILE A 3 -30.65 4.01 34.34
C ILE A 3 -30.91 5.52 34.13
N LYS A 4 -31.12 6.30 35.19
CA LYS A 4 -31.31 7.77 35.08
C LYS A 4 -30.02 8.48 34.64
N GLY A 5 -28.89 8.09 35.20
CA GLY A 5 -27.58 8.62 34.82
C GLY A 5 -27.15 8.23 33.40
N GLU A 6 -27.50 7.02 32.94
CA GLU A 6 -27.26 6.60 31.55
C GLU A 6 -28.11 7.40 30.54
N ALA A 7 -29.38 7.67 30.85
CA ALA A 7 -30.23 8.49 29.98
C ALA A 7 -29.74 9.94 29.86
N GLU A 8 -29.34 10.57 30.97
CA GLU A 8 -28.78 11.92 30.97
C GLU A 8 -27.43 12.00 30.24
N ALA A 9 -26.58 10.99 30.40
CA ALA A 9 -25.31 10.89 29.67
C ALA A 9 -25.54 10.73 28.16
N ASN A 10 -26.55 9.97 27.74
CA ASN A 10 -26.89 9.79 26.32
C ASN A 10 -27.38 11.09 25.71
N GLN A 11 -28.26 11.80 26.42
CA GLN A 11 -28.78 13.08 25.95
C GLN A 11 -27.67 14.13 25.83
N TYR A 12 -26.71 14.12 26.76
CA TYR A 12 -25.53 14.99 26.68
C TYR A 12 -24.64 14.67 25.46
N LEU A 13 -24.39 13.38 25.19
CA LEU A 13 -23.62 12.94 24.02
C LEU A 13 -24.29 13.35 22.70
N GLU A 14 -25.62 13.20 22.61
CA GLU A 14 -26.40 13.58 21.43
C GLU A 14 -26.33 15.09 21.17
N GLN A 15 -26.41 15.92 22.22
CA GLN A 15 -26.32 17.38 22.10
C GLN A 15 -24.93 17.87 21.66
N HIS A 16 -23.89 17.04 21.80
CA HIS A 16 -22.50 17.42 21.51
C HIS A 16 -21.83 16.54 20.46
N ILE A 17 -22.61 15.93 19.56
CA ILE A 17 -22.10 14.97 18.56
C ILE A 17 -21.18 15.58 17.48
N ALA A 18 -21.13 16.92 17.40
CA ALA A 18 -20.13 17.65 16.63
C ALA A 18 -18.70 17.45 17.19
N ASN A 19 -18.56 17.02 18.45
CA ASN A 19 -17.29 16.60 19.03
C ASN A 19 -17.00 15.13 18.64
N LEU A 20 -15.84 14.91 18.01
CA LEU A 20 -15.40 13.61 17.50
C LEU A 20 -15.41 12.51 18.57
N ASN A 21 -14.92 12.83 19.77
CA ASN A 21 -14.86 11.86 20.86
C ASN A 21 -16.25 11.47 21.37
N PHE A 22 -17.19 12.40 21.37
CA PHE A 22 -18.56 12.11 21.76
C PHE A 22 -19.29 11.31 20.69
N ARG A 23 -19.06 11.59 19.40
CA ARG A 23 -19.59 10.77 18.30
C ARG A 23 -19.10 9.34 18.36
N ARG A 24 -17.79 9.10 18.54
CA ARG A 24 -17.22 7.75 18.73
C ARG A 24 -17.90 7.00 19.86
N LYS A 25 -18.06 7.65 21.03
CA LYS A 25 -18.72 7.05 22.20
C LYS A 25 -20.18 6.74 21.92
N ALA A 26 -20.92 7.65 21.27
CA ALA A 26 -22.31 7.47 20.93
C ALA A 26 -22.51 6.32 19.93
N ILE A 27 -21.66 6.21 18.89
CA ILE A 27 -21.67 5.08 17.96
C ILE A 27 -21.39 3.77 18.69
N GLN A 28 -20.31 3.70 19.49
CA GLN A 28 -19.95 2.48 20.21
C GLN A 28 -21.06 2.04 21.18
N GLN A 29 -21.73 3.00 21.83
CA GLN A 29 -22.85 2.71 22.71
C GLN A 29 -24.05 2.17 21.95
N ALA A 30 -24.39 2.75 20.81
CA ALA A 30 -25.46 2.25 19.95
C ALA A 30 -25.16 0.82 19.46
N ILE A 31 -23.92 0.52 19.06
CA ILE A 31 -23.47 -0.84 18.73
C ILE A 31 -23.65 -1.79 19.92
N ASN A 32 -23.22 -1.40 21.13
CA ASN A 32 -23.36 -2.25 22.33
C ASN A 32 -24.83 -2.55 22.68
N GLN A 33 -25.73 -1.63 22.35
CA GLN A 33 -27.18 -1.78 22.53
C GLN A 33 -27.85 -2.51 21.35
N LYS A 34 -27.09 -2.89 20.31
CA LYS A 34 -27.57 -3.43 19.04
C LYS A 34 -28.54 -2.50 18.29
N ASP A 35 -28.51 -1.21 18.61
CA ASP A 35 -29.22 -0.16 17.89
C ASP A 35 -28.39 0.25 16.67
N TYR A 36 -28.35 -0.63 15.68
CA TYR A 36 -27.54 -0.43 14.49
C TYR A 36 -28.09 0.67 13.57
N GLU A 37 -29.40 0.94 13.61
CA GLU A 37 -30.00 2.06 12.87
C GLU A 37 -29.41 3.38 13.38
N LYS A 38 -29.42 3.59 14.70
CA LYS A 38 -28.78 4.75 15.32
C LYS A 38 -27.28 4.78 15.04
N ALA A 39 -26.57 3.67 15.22
CA ALA A 39 -25.13 3.62 14.98
C ALA A 39 -24.77 4.04 13.54
N ASN A 40 -25.50 3.53 12.54
CA ASN A 40 -25.32 3.88 11.14
C ASN A 40 -25.62 5.35 10.88
N LYS A 41 -26.73 5.87 11.41
CA LYS A 41 -27.07 7.30 11.29
C LYS A 41 -25.96 8.18 11.85
N LEU A 42 -25.48 7.90 13.05
CA LEU A 42 -24.42 8.68 13.69
C LEU A 42 -23.10 8.66 12.91
N ALA A 43 -22.76 7.52 12.29
CA ALA A 43 -21.56 7.40 11.48
C ALA A 43 -21.72 8.12 10.13
N HIS A 44 -22.86 7.96 9.44
CA HIS A 44 -23.18 8.67 8.19
C HIS A 44 -23.21 10.19 8.37
N ASP A 45 -23.86 10.68 9.43
CA ASP A 45 -23.85 12.09 9.80
C ASP A 45 -22.41 12.60 10.01
N GLY A 46 -21.49 11.73 10.44
CA GLY A 46 -20.08 12.06 10.64
C GLY A 46 -19.36 12.19 9.31
N VAL A 47 -19.60 11.25 8.40
CA VAL A 47 -19.10 11.31 7.01
C VAL A 47 -19.55 12.63 6.38
N GLU A 48 -20.83 12.95 6.39
CA GLU A 48 -21.37 14.17 5.76
C GLU A 48 -20.79 15.45 6.35
N HIS A 49 -20.70 15.51 7.69
CA HIS A 49 -20.17 16.68 8.39
C HIS A 49 -18.69 16.93 8.10
N ASP A 50 -17.87 15.87 8.07
CA ASP A 50 -16.42 16.01 8.01
C ASP A 50 -15.82 15.83 6.61
N MET A 51 -16.57 15.31 5.62
CA MET A 51 -16.04 15.02 4.28
C MET A 51 -15.40 16.24 3.61
N LYS A 52 -16.03 17.41 3.74
CA LYS A 52 -15.61 18.63 3.03
C LYS A 52 -14.32 19.22 3.61
N ASP A 53 -14.27 19.36 4.94
CA ASP A 53 -13.20 20.12 5.60
C ASP A 53 -12.12 19.21 6.21
N LYS A 54 -12.45 17.95 6.50
CA LYS A 54 -11.59 16.97 7.17
C LYS A 54 -11.74 15.57 6.53
N PRO A 55 -11.39 15.40 5.25
CA PRO A 55 -11.54 14.12 4.55
C PRO A 55 -10.74 12.98 5.18
N GLY A 56 -9.68 13.27 5.94
CA GLY A 56 -8.96 12.26 6.72
C GLY A 56 -9.78 11.68 7.88
N LEU A 57 -10.62 12.51 8.49
CA LEU A 57 -11.53 12.14 9.58
C LEU A 57 -12.78 11.44 9.05
N ALA A 58 -13.28 11.85 7.88
CA ALA A 58 -14.39 11.17 7.21
C ALA A 58 -14.13 9.66 7.00
N LYS A 59 -12.86 9.27 6.79
CA LYS A 59 -12.45 7.86 6.65
C LYS A 59 -12.63 7.07 7.94
N GLU A 60 -12.43 7.69 9.08
CA GLU A 60 -12.68 7.04 10.37
C GLU A 60 -14.16 6.65 10.52
N TRP A 61 -15.07 7.50 10.03
CA TRP A 61 -16.49 7.18 10.05
C TRP A 61 -16.83 6.02 9.11
N TYR A 62 -16.10 5.85 8.00
CA TYR A 62 -16.20 4.64 7.17
C TYR A 62 -15.68 3.39 7.90
N ASP A 63 -14.64 3.48 8.73
CA ASP A 63 -14.22 2.35 9.58
C ASP A 63 -15.30 1.96 10.60
N TRP A 64 -16.01 2.95 11.18
CA TRP A 64 -17.17 2.68 12.03
C TRP A 64 -18.31 2.02 11.25
N LEU A 65 -18.65 2.53 10.06
CA LEU A 65 -19.67 1.94 9.17
C LEU A 65 -19.31 0.49 8.80
N LEU A 66 -18.05 0.22 8.48
CA LEU A 66 -17.56 -1.13 8.22
C LEU A 66 -17.74 -2.04 9.45
N LYS A 67 -17.36 -1.56 10.64
CA LYS A 67 -17.54 -2.31 11.90
C LYS A 67 -19.02 -2.63 12.16
N ILE A 68 -19.91 -1.66 11.97
CA ILE A 68 -21.36 -1.86 12.13
C ILE A 68 -21.86 -2.91 11.14
N ALA A 69 -21.48 -2.81 9.86
CA ALA A 69 -21.87 -3.77 8.84
C ALA A 69 -21.37 -5.19 9.12
N GLN A 70 -20.16 -5.33 9.67
CA GLN A 70 -19.60 -6.61 10.13
C GLN A 70 -20.40 -7.22 11.28
N GLU A 71 -20.78 -6.43 12.28
CA GLU A 71 -21.63 -6.86 13.40
C GLU A 71 -23.04 -7.28 12.94
N GLN A 72 -23.56 -6.64 11.89
CA GLN A 72 -24.86 -6.97 11.29
C GLN A 72 -24.81 -8.18 10.34
N GLY A 73 -23.61 -8.63 9.94
CA GLY A 73 -23.46 -9.62 8.86
C GLY A 73 -23.92 -9.11 7.48
N ASN A 74 -23.96 -7.79 7.28
CA ASN A 74 -24.42 -7.20 6.02
C ASN A 74 -23.29 -7.21 4.97
N ILE A 75 -23.18 -8.29 4.22
CA ILE A 75 -22.12 -8.52 3.23
C ILE A 75 -22.03 -7.40 2.18
N GLU A 76 -23.17 -6.91 1.68
CA GLU A 76 -23.21 -5.84 0.68
C GLU A 76 -22.53 -4.57 1.21
N LYS A 77 -22.89 -4.15 2.43
CA LYS A 77 -22.29 -2.98 3.07
C LYS A 77 -20.84 -3.18 3.50
N ILE A 78 -20.47 -4.39 3.91
CA ILE A 78 -19.05 -4.73 4.18
C ILE A 78 -18.22 -4.52 2.92
N ILE A 79 -18.68 -5.01 1.76
CA ILE A 79 -17.98 -4.84 0.48
C ILE A 79 -17.89 -3.36 0.10
N GLU A 80 -19.00 -2.62 0.20
CA GLU A 80 -19.05 -1.20 -0.11
C GLU A 80 -18.03 -0.40 0.69
N TYR A 81 -18.07 -0.50 2.03
CA TYR A 81 -17.21 0.28 2.90
C TYR A 81 -15.75 -0.17 2.85
N ALA A 82 -15.48 -1.48 2.80
CA ALA A 82 -14.11 -1.98 2.69
C ALA A 82 -13.46 -1.59 1.35
N ARG A 83 -14.20 -1.59 0.23
CA ARG A 83 -13.66 -1.10 -1.07
C ARG A 83 -13.38 0.39 -1.01
N TYR A 84 -14.29 1.18 -0.44
CA TYR A 84 -14.07 2.61 -0.27
C TYR A 84 -12.79 2.88 0.56
N LEU A 85 -12.64 2.19 1.70
CA LEU A 85 -11.48 2.32 2.57
C LEU A 85 -10.19 1.85 1.89
N LEU A 86 -10.22 0.75 1.13
CA LEU A 86 -9.05 0.27 0.37
C LEU A 86 -8.53 1.33 -0.63
N LEU A 87 -9.44 2.01 -1.34
CA LEU A 87 -9.08 2.98 -2.39
C LEU A 87 -8.73 4.37 -1.85
N ASN A 88 -9.31 4.74 -0.71
CA ASN A 88 -9.26 6.11 -0.21
C ASN A 88 -8.47 6.25 1.09
N ASN A 89 -8.22 5.18 1.84
CA ASN A 89 -7.54 5.26 3.13
C ASN A 89 -6.04 4.93 3.01
N PHE A 90 -5.21 5.85 3.52
CA PHE A 90 -3.76 5.67 3.59
C PHE A 90 -3.30 5.09 4.94
N ARG A 91 -4.21 5.01 5.92
CA ARG A 91 -3.98 4.43 7.24
C ARG A 91 -4.95 3.27 7.42
N ASN A 92 -4.46 2.06 7.22
CA ASN A 92 -5.30 0.87 7.33
C ASN A 92 -5.52 0.55 8.81
N GLU A 93 -6.74 0.79 9.30
CA GLU A 93 -7.18 0.27 10.61
C GLU A 93 -7.34 -1.26 10.54
N GLN A 94 -7.73 -1.77 9.37
CA GLN A 94 -7.91 -3.20 9.09
C GLN A 94 -7.31 -3.59 7.73
N ASP A 95 -7.09 -4.88 7.48
CA ASP A 95 -6.74 -5.39 6.15
C ASP A 95 -8.00 -5.47 5.26
N TYR A 96 -8.39 -4.34 4.69
CA TYR A 96 -9.60 -4.23 3.86
C TYR A 96 -9.59 -5.18 2.66
N TYR A 97 -8.42 -5.42 2.06
CA TYR A 97 -8.29 -6.41 0.99
C TYR A 97 -8.68 -7.81 1.49
N ARG A 98 -8.22 -8.22 2.68
CA ARG A 98 -8.56 -9.53 3.25
C ARG A 98 -10.06 -9.63 3.57
N ILE A 99 -10.66 -8.55 4.05
CA ILE A 99 -12.12 -8.48 4.30
C ILE A 99 -12.87 -8.67 2.99
N LEU A 100 -12.51 -7.92 1.95
CA LEU A 100 -13.12 -8.05 0.62
C LEU A 100 -12.98 -9.47 0.07
N LYS A 101 -11.79 -10.07 0.18
CA LYS A 101 -11.52 -11.43 -0.31
C LYS A 101 -12.29 -12.52 0.45
N ALA A 102 -12.69 -12.25 1.69
CA ALA A 102 -13.53 -13.15 2.48
C ALA A 102 -15.03 -12.98 2.19
N CYS A 103 -15.46 -11.81 1.73
CA CYS A 103 -16.88 -11.49 1.50
C CYS A 103 -17.33 -11.68 0.05
N VAL A 104 -16.44 -11.53 -0.93
CA VAL A 104 -16.76 -11.73 -2.35
C VAL A 104 -16.61 -13.19 -2.69
N GLU A 105 -17.65 -13.78 -3.31
CA GLU A 105 -17.65 -15.17 -3.75
C GLU A 105 -16.41 -15.50 -4.64
N PRO A 106 -15.77 -16.66 -4.46
CA PRO A 106 -14.54 -17.03 -5.17
C PRO A 106 -14.63 -16.88 -6.70
N GLU A 107 -15.77 -17.23 -7.29
CA GLU A 107 -16.01 -17.15 -8.73
C GLU A 107 -16.06 -15.71 -9.24
N ASN A 108 -16.47 -14.77 -8.37
CA ASN A 108 -16.61 -13.35 -8.69
C ASN A 108 -15.36 -12.55 -8.28
N TRP A 109 -14.49 -13.11 -7.43
CA TRP A 109 -13.34 -12.40 -6.87
C TRP A 109 -12.43 -11.78 -7.93
N LYS A 110 -12.07 -12.56 -8.96
CA LYS A 110 -11.19 -12.06 -10.03
C LYS A 110 -11.80 -10.86 -10.75
N GLY A 111 -13.09 -10.92 -11.09
CA GLY A 111 -13.78 -9.80 -11.73
C GLY A 111 -13.89 -8.58 -10.82
N PHE A 112 -14.10 -8.80 -9.52
CA PHE A 112 -14.13 -7.73 -8.52
C PHE A 112 -12.78 -7.03 -8.37
N ILE A 113 -11.68 -7.77 -8.19
CA ILE A 113 -10.36 -7.17 -7.96
C ILE A 113 -9.81 -6.49 -9.22
N GLU A 114 -10.17 -6.95 -10.42
CA GLU A 114 -9.84 -6.26 -11.68
C GLU A 114 -10.51 -4.89 -11.77
N LYS A 115 -11.77 -4.75 -11.32
CA LYS A 115 -12.43 -3.44 -11.23
C LYS A 115 -11.75 -2.52 -10.21
N VAL A 116 -11.35 -3.06 -9.06
CA VAL A 116 -10.56 -2.30 -8.07
C VAL A 116 -9.25 -1.81 -8.67
N ILE A 117 -8.57 -2.63 -9.48
CA ILE A 117 -7.36 -2.22 -10.21
C ILE A 117 -7.66 -1.11 -11.22
N GLU A 118 -8.75 -1.22 -11.97
CA GLU A 118 -9.21 -0.17 -12.89
C GLU A 118 -9.45 1.15 -12.15
N ASP A 119 -10.10 1.12 -10.98
CA ASP A 119 -10.30 2.30 -10.14
C ASP A 119 -8.98 2.92 -9.66
N ILE A 120 -7.98 2.09 -9.33
CA ILE A 120 -6.64 2.57 -8.93
C ILE A 120 -5.95 3.27 -10.11
N LEU A 121 -6.08 2.71 -11.31
CA LEU A 121 -5.44 3.23 -12.52
C LEU A 121 -6.10 4.49 -13.07
N THR A 122 -7.41 4.65 -12.89
CA THR A 122 -8.20 5.71 -13.52
C THR A 122 -8.76 6.74 -12.53
N GLY A 123 -8.88 6.39 -11.25
CA GLY A 123 -9.63 7.18 -10.26
C GLY A 123 -8.90 8.41 -9.72
N LYS A 124 -7.59 8.55 -9.95
CA LYS A 124 -6.78 9.69 -9.50
C LYS A 124 -5.81 10.11 -10.62
N ARG A 125 -5.37 11.38 -10.57
CA ARG A 125 -4.34 11.90 -11.50
C ARG A 125 -3.06 11.06 -11.48
N TRP A 126 -2.70 10.51 -10.32
CA TRP A 126 -1.57 9.62 -10.13
C TRP A 126 -2.07 8.32 -9.50
N PRO A 127 -1.90 7.17 -10.19
CA PRO A 127 -2.29 5.88 -9.64
C PRO A 127 -1.54 5.55 -8.35
N ASP A 128 -2.20 4.86 -7.42
CA ASP A 128 -1.55 4.34 -6.22
C ASP A 128 -0.75 3.08 -6.56
N ILE A 129 0.48 3.28 -7.02
CA ILE A 129 1.39 2.20 -7.44
C ILE A 129 1.74 1.27 -6.28
N TYR A 130 1.74 1.78 -5.04
CA TYR A 130 2.00 0.94 -3.87
C TYR A 130 0.83 -0.02 -3.64
N LEU A 131 -0.41 0.47 -3.61
CA LEU A 131 -1.58 -0.40 -3.47
C LEU A 131 -1.66 -1.42 -4.63
N LEU A 132 -1.41 -0.97 -5.86
CA LEU A 132 -1.40 -1.83 -7.04
C LEU A 132 -0.38 -2.98 -6.90
N SER A 133 0.84 -2.67 -6.42
CA SER A 133 1.87 -3.68 -6.22
C SER A 133 1.49 -4.68 -5.12
N GLN A 134 0.87 -4.20 -4.02
CA GLN A 134 0.37 -5.10 -2.98
C GLN A 134 -0.68 -6.06 -3.51
N ILE A 135 -1.60 -5.58 -4.36
CA ILE A 135 -2.61 -6.44 -5.00
C ILE A 135 -1.93 -7.51 -5.86
N TYR A 136 -1.01 -7.13 -6.75
CA TYR A 136 -0.29 -8.10 -7.59
C TYR A 136 0.48 -9.13 -6.77
N ILE A 137 1.08 -8.73 -5.65
CA ILE A 137 1.78 -9.65 -4.75
C ILE A 137 0.79 -10.62 -4.07
N LYS A 138 -0.32 -10.11 -3.53
CA LYS A 138 -1.33 -10.94 -2.85
C LYS A 138 -2.02 -11.91 -3.82
N GLU A 139 -2.19 -11.51 -5.07
CA GLU A 139 -2.75 -12.37 -6.14
C GLU A 139 -1.70 -13.23 -6.85
N GLN A 140 -0.41 -13.06 -6.54
CA GLN A 140 0.70 -13.73 -7.23
C GLN A 140 0.74 -13.48 -8.75
N TRP A 141 0.35 -12.28 -9.18
CA TRP A 141 0.37 -11.86 -10.58
C TRP A 141 1.75 -11.31 -10.95
N TRP A 142 2.74 -12.20 -10.99
CA TRP A 142 4.15 -11.87 -11.16
C TRP A 142 4.44 -11.16 -12.49
N ASP A 143 3.81 -11.57 -13.58
CA ASP A 143 3.95 -10.92 -14.89
C ASP A 143 3.56 -9.44 -14.82
N ARG A 144 2.42 -9.14 -14.19
CA ARG A 144 1.94 -7.76 -14.03
C ARG A 144 2.81 -6.95 -13.08
N LEU A 145 3.32 -7.58 -12.02
CA LEU A 145 4.29 -6.96 -11.12
C LEU A 145 5.58 -6.63 -11.86
N MET A 146 6.09 -7.53 -12.69
CA MET A 146 7.32 -7.34 -13.48
C MET A 146 7.16 -6.21 -14.50
N GLU A 147 6.05 -6.18 -15.24
CA GLU A 147 5.75 -5.08 -16.18
C GLU A 147 5.63 -3.73 -15.48
N MET A 148 5.11 -3.70 -14.25
CA MET A 148 5.11 -2.49 -13.44
C MET A 148 6.53 -2.05 -13.04
N VAL A 149 7.41 -2.98 -12.65
CA VAL A 149 8.82 -2.66 -12.34
C VAL A 149 9.58 -2.16 -13.56
N LYS A 150 9.34 -2.74 -14.75
CA LYS A 150 9.97 -2.30 -16.02
C LYS A 150 9.64 -0.86 -16.39
N LYS A 151 8.47 -0.34 -15.99
CA LYS A 151 8.06 1.05 -16.26
C LYS A 151 8.85 2.08 -15.46
N ASP A 152 9.27 1.75 -14.25
CA ASP A 152 10.13 2.60 -13.42
C ASP A 152 11.21 1.74 -12.73
N PRO A 153 12.26 1.34 -13.47
CA PRO A 153 13.24 0.38 -13.00
C PRO A 153 14.27 0.98 -12.04
N ALA A 154 13.98 2.06 -11.32
CA ALA A 154 14.92 2.63 -10.35
C ALA A 154 15.46 1.54 -9.40
N LEU A 155 16.75 1.62 -9.05
CA LEU A 155 17.43 0.56 -8.24
C LEU A 155 16.66 0.17 -6.97
N ARG A 156 16.02 1.15 -6.30
CA ARG A 156 15.18 0.91 -5.13
C ARG A 156 13.89 0.17 -5.49
N THR A 157 13.27 0.46 -6.62
CA THR A 157 12.09 -0.25 -7.13
C THR A 157 12.43 -1.72 -7.38
N ILE A 158 13.54 -1.99 -8.07
CA ILE A 158 14.02 -3.37 -8.29
C ILE A 158 14.23 -4.07 -6.94
N GLU A 159 14.94 -3.44 -6.00
CA GLU A 159 15.23 -3.98 -4.66
C GLU A 159 13.97 -4.30 -3.85
N ASN A 160 12.92 -3.49 -3.96
CA ASN A 160 11.68 -3.70 -3.24
C ASN A 160 10.92 -4.95 -3.71
N TYR A 161 11.02 -5.29 -5.01
CA TYR A 161 10.19 -6.32 -5.64
C TYR A 161 10.95 -7.58 -6.04
N GLU A 162 12.28 -7.56 -6.10
CA GLU A 162 13.09 -8.72 -6.53
C GLU A 162 12.78 -10.00 -5.76
N LYS A 163 12.48 -9.92 -4.45
CA LYS A 163 12.20 -11.10 -3.62
C LYS A 163 10.96 -11.87 -4.06
N TYR A 164 10.02 -11.21 -4.74
CA TYR A 164 8.82 -11.82 -5.30
C TYR A 164 9.05 -12.33 -6.73
N LEU A 165 9.93 -11.65 -7.47
CA LEU A 165 10.14 -11.88 -8.91
C LEU A 165 11.31 -12.82 -9.22
N SER A 166 12.26 -13.01 -8.29
CA SER A 166 13.54 -13.69 -8.57
C SER A 166 13.39 -15.13 -9.03
N LYS A 167 12.31 -15.82 -8.62
CA LYS A 167 12.06 -17.21 -9.00
C LYS A 167 11.87 -17.36 -10.51
N ASP A 168 11.04 -16.49 -11.09
CA ASP A 168 10.62 -16.60 -12.50
C ASP A 168 11.37 -15.62 -13.41
N TYR A 169 11.84 -14.49 -12.85
CA TYR A 169 12.46 -13.37 -13.56
C TYR A 169 13.89 -13.04 -13.13
N GLY A 170 14.58 -13.96 -12.44
CA GLY A 170 15.92 -13.69 -11.87
C GLY A 170 16.92 -13.09 -12.86
N LYS A 171 16.99 -13.63 -14.09
CA LYS A 171 17.88 -13.11 -15.15
C LYS A 171 17.52 -11.68 -15.56
N GLU A 172 16.23 -11.40 -15.77
CA GLU A 172 15.74 -10.08 -16.16
C GLU A 172 16.00 -9.03 -15.08
N ILE A 173 15.81 -9.40 -13.81
CA ILE A 173 16.12 -8.53 -12.67
C ILE A 173 17.62 -8.21 -12.59
N ILE A 174 18.48 -9.20 -12.82
CA ILE A 174 19.94 -9.00 -12.87
C ILE A 174 20.32 -8.04 -14.00
N ASP A 175 19.73 -8.20 -15.19
CA ASP A 175 19.98 -7.32 -16.33
C ASP A 175 19.50 -5.89 -16.06
N MET A 176 18.35 -5.73 -15.43
CA MET A 176 17.84 -4.43 -15.00
C MET A 176 18.76 -3.77 -13.97
N TYR A 177 19.26 -4.51 -12.97
CA TYR A 177 20.25 -3.98 -12.04
C TYR A 177 21.49 -3.46 -12.76
N ALA A 178 22.05 -4.25 -13.68
CA ALA A 178 23.22 -3.84 -14.47
C ALA A 178 22.96 -2.53 -15.22
N ALA A 179 21.83 -2.44 -15.93
CA ALA A 179 21.46 -1.25 -16.69
C ALA A 179 21.27 0.00 -15.80
N GLU A 180 20.63 -0.18 -14.64
CA GLU A 180 20.28 0.92 -13.75
C GLU A 180 21.46 1.38 -12.89
N ILE A 181 22.40 0.48 -12.57
CA ILE A 181 23.69 0.85 -12.00
C ILE A 181 24.45 1.76 -12.97
N MET A 182 24.48 1.42 -14.27
CA MET A 182 25.15 2.25 -15.28
C MET A 182 24.55 3.65 -15.36
N LYS A 183 23.21 3.76 -15.45
CA LYS A 183 22.51 5.06 -15.45
C LYS A 183 22.74 5.86 -14.16
N TYR A 184 22.74 5.19 -13.01
CA TYR A 184 22.99 5.81 -11.71
C TYR A 184 24.40 6.41 -11.64
N MET A 185 25.40 5.69 -12.16
CA MET A 185 26.82 6.06 -12.15
C MET A 185 27.17 7.20 -13.12
N GLU A 186 26.37 7.41 -14.16
CA GLU A 186 26.48 8.57 -15.05
C GLU A 186 26.16 9.88 -14.34
N LYS A 187 25.16 9.86 -13.45
CA LYS A 187 24.63 11.05 -12.77
C LYS A 187 25.24 11.27 -11.39
N SER A 188 25.95 10.29 -10.85
CA SER A 188 26.40 10.28 -9.46
C SER A 188 27.93 10.21 -9.33
N VAL A 189 28.49 11.05 -8.46
CA VAL A 189 29.92 11.11 -8.16
C VAL A 189 30.12 11.19 -6.64
N GLY A 190 31.10 10.46 -6.12
CA GLY A 190 31.45 10.45 -4.69
C GLY A 190 31.30 9.08 -4.04
N ARG A 191 32.13 8.82 -3.02
CA ARG A 191 32.30 7.50 -2.40
C ARG A 191 30.99 6.85 -1.94
N LYS A 192 30.06 7.62 -1.35
CA LYS A 192 28.74 7.10 -0.93
C LYS A 192 27.90 6.55 -2.09
N HIS A 193 27.97 7.19 -3.26
CA HIS A 193 27.28 6.71 -4.47
C HIS A 193 27.93 5.43 -5.00
N TYR A 194 29.26 5.35 -4.99
CA TYR A 194 30.00 4.16 -5.43
C TYR A 194 29.72 2.96 -4.52
N GLN A 195 29.71 3.17 -3.20
CA GLN A 195 29.30 2.16 -2.22
C GLN A 195 27.87 1.65 -2.48
N SER A 196 26.96 2.56 -2.86
CA SER A 196 25.58 2.19 -3.21
C SER A 196 25.53 1.33 -4.47
N ALA A 197 26.26 1.70 -5.53
CA ALA A 197 26.37 0.88 -6.74
C ALA A 197 26.98 -0.50 -6.45
N CYS A 198 28.08 -0.54 -5.67
CA CYS A 198 28.74 -1.77 -5.24
C CYS A 198 27.84 -2.66 -4.37
N ARG A 199 26.93 -2.08 -3.58
CA ARG A 199 25.90 -2.85 -2.86
C ARG A 199 24.97 -3.58 -3.83
N TYR A 200 24.53 -2.94 -4.89
CA TYR A 200 23.66 -3.57 -5.90
C TYR A 200 24.42 -4.60 -6.76
N LEU A 201 25.69 -4.36 -7.09
CA LEU A 201 26.53 -5.38 -7.75
C LEU A 201 26.65 -6.66 -6.90
N ARG A 202 26.93 -6.52 -5.60
CA ARG A 202 26.94 -7.67 -4.67
C ARG A 202 25.58 -8.35 -4.58
N ARG A 203 24.49 -7.60 -4.72
CA ARG A 203 23.13 -8.14 -4.77
C ARG A 203 22.92 -8.99 -6.02
N MET A 204 23.33 -8.52 -7.19
CA MET A 204 23.32 -9.31 -8.43
C MET A 204 24.10 -10.62 -8.26
N ILE A 205 25.28 -10.59 -7.65
CA ILE A 205 26.09 -11.79 -7.38
C ILE A 205 25.33 -12.78 -6.50
N LYS A 206 24.68 -12.32 -5.43
CA LYS A 206 23.86 -13.16 -4.54
C LYS A 206 22.67 -13.80 -5.24
N MET A 207 22.16 -13.17 -6.29
CA MET A 207 21.09 -13.70 -7.15
C MET A 207 21.61 -14.68 -8.22
N GLY A 208 22.89 -15.02 -8.23
CA GLY A 208 23.51 -15.88 -9.25
C GLY A 208 24.01 -15.13 -10.48
N GLY A 209 23.95 -13.80 -10.50
CA GLY A 209 24.34 -12.95 -11.63
C GLY A 209 25.82 -12.58 -11.65
N ARG A 210 26.73 -13.46 -11.19
CA ARG A 210 28.16 -13.14 -11.05
C ARG A 210 28.80 -12.69 -12.36
N ASP A 211 28.55 -13.41 -13.44
CA ASP A 211 29.15 -13.08 -14.75
C ASP A 211 28.70 -11.69 -15.22
N LYS A 212 27.40 -11.40 -15.11
CA LYS A 212 26.85 -10.09 -15.47
C LYS A 212 27.43 -8.98 -14.57
N ALA A 213 27.52 -9.22 -13.27
CA ALA A 213 28.10 -8.25 -12.33
C ALA A 213 29.57 -7.95 -12.68
N ASN A 214 30.37 -8.98 -12.98
CA ASN A 214 31.76 -8.83 -13.39
C ASN A 214 31.89 -8.05 -14.70
N SER A 215 31.03 -8.32 -15.69
CA SER A 215 30.98 -7.52 -16.92
C SER A 215 30.61 -6.06 -16.64
N THR A 216 29.65 -5.80 -15.75
CA THR A 216 29.30 -4.43 -15.34
C THR A 216 30.46 -3.73 -14.63
N ILE A 217 31.18 -4.42 -13.74
CA ILE A 217 32.39 -3.89 -13.08
C ILE A 217 33.44 -3.51 -14.12
N ALA A 218 33.72 -4.39 -15.09
CA ALA A 218 34.69 -4.12 -16.16
C ALA A 218 34.32 -2.86 -16.96
N ILE A 219 33.04 -2.73 -17.35
CA ILE A 219 32.55 -1.53 -18.06
C ILE A 219 32.70 -0.27 -17.20
N LEU A 220 32.40 -0.34 -15.90
CA LEU A 220 32.55 0.80 -14.99
C LEU A 220 34.02 1.24 -14.85
N ARG A 221 34.97 0.29 -14.82
CA ARG A 221 36.40 0.60 -14.78
C ARG A 221 36.87 1.29 -16.05
N GLU A 222 36.46 0.78 -17.20
CA GLU A 222 36.80 1.35 -18.51
C GLU A 222 36.20 2.75 -18.71
N LYS A 223 34.94 2.94 -18.29
CA LYS A 223 34.24 4.21 -18.46
C LYS A 223 34.73 5.30 -17.50
N TYR A 224 35.25 4.93 -16.33
CA TYR A 224 35.62 5.88 -15.28
C TYR A 224 37.02 5.67 -14.68
N PRO A 225 38.10 5.59 -15.49
CA PRO A 225 39.44 5.24 -15.03
C PRO A 225 40.01 6.21 -13.99
N GLN A 226 39.59 7.49 -14.05
CA GLN A 226 40.09 8.55 -13.16
C GLN A 226 39.38 8.59 -11.79
N ARG A 227 38.29 7.82 -11.60
CA ARG A 227 37.55 7.79 -10.33
C ARG A 227 38.23 6.82 -9.35
N ARG A 228 39.35 7.21 -8.75
CA ARG A 228 40.13 6.34 -7.82
C ARG A 228 39.28 5.71 -6.71
N ALA A 229 38.45 6.51 -6.05
CA ALA A 229 37.55 6.00 -5.01
C ALA A 229 36.51 5.01 -5.56
N LEU A 230 36.13 5.07 -6.84
CA LEU A 230 35.28 4.03 -7.43
C LEU A 230 36.07 2.72 -7.60
N MET A 231 37.31 2.78 -8.06
CA MET A 231 38.16 1.59 -8.23
C MET A 231 38.33 0.83 -6.93
N GLU A 232 38.67 1.56 -5.86
CA GLU A 232 38.78 0.98 -4.51
C GLU A 232 37.49 0.27 -4.08
N GLU A 233 36.32 0.86 -4.32
CA GLU A 233 35.04 0.26 -3.93
C GLU A 233 34.70 -0.94 -4.83
N LEU A 234 35.04 -0.90 -6.12
CA LEU A 234 34.85 -2.02 -7.06
C LEU A 234 35.77 -3.21 -6.76
N ASP A 235 36.95 -2.99 -6.18
CA ASP A 235 37.85 -4.06 -5.74
C ASP A 235 37.25 -4.86 -4.55
N ASN A 236 36.25 -4.30 -3.86
CA ASN A 236 35.59 -4.89 -2.69
C ASN A 236 34.22 -5.53 -2.98
N VAL A 237 33.84 -5.64 -4.26
CA VAL A 237 32.56 -6.26 -4.70
C VAL A 237 32.71 -7.77 -4.83
#